data_AF-A0AAP0J9C0-F1
#
_entry.id   AF-A0AAP0J9C0-F1
#
_cell.length_a   1.000
_cell.length_b   1.000
_cell.length_c   1.000
_cell.angle_alpha   90.00
_cell.angle_beta   90.00
_cell.angle_gamma   90.00
#
_symmetry.space_group_name_H-M   'P 1'
#
loop_
_entity.id
_entity.type
_entity.pdbx_description
1 polymer ?
#
loop_
_entity_poly.entity_id
_entity_poly.type
_entity_poly.pdbx_seq_one_letter_code
_entity_poly.pdbx_strand_id
1 'polypeptide(L)'
;MEVRRVLHMNGGEGEASYASNSSFQRTVLTMVKPILEETVLDLIGDQTFLQSEVLRIADLGCSTGPNSLSVITNIIDTITMACKRLHRQPPEFQVFLNDLTGNDFNTAFKSLPSF
;
A
#
# COMPACT_ATOMS: atom_id res chain seq x y z
N MET A 1 -15.28 3.20 27.11
CA MET A 1 -14.31 2.48 26.27
C MET A 1 -14.15 3.28 24.99
N GLU A 2 -12.94 3.73 24.64
CA GLU A 2 -12.72 4.48 23.41
C GLU A 2 -12.52 3.49 22.26
N VAL A 3 -13.53 3.32 21.40
CA VAL A 3 -13.56 2.29 20.34
C VAL A 3 -12.31 2.33 19.45
N ARG A 4 -11.81 3.54 19.16
CA ARG A 4 -10.60 3.75 18.35
C ARG A 4 -9.32 3.15 18.94
N ARG A 5 -9.28 2.87 20.25
CA ARG A 5 -8.11 2.27 20.90
C ARG A 5 -8.11 0.74 20.89
N VAL A 6 -9.28 0.13 20.70
CA VAL A 6 -9.46 -1.33 20.84
C VAL A 6 -9.85 -2.01 19.53
N LEU A 7 -10.33 -1.23 18.55
CA LEU A 7 -10.60 -1.73 17.21
C LEU A 7 -9.30 -1.79 16.42
N HIS A 8 -8.79 -3.00 16.19
CA HIS A 8 -7.68 -3.28 15.28
C HIS A 8 -7.72 -4.76 14.89
N MET A 9 -6.99 -5.13 13.84
CA MET A 9 -6.84 -6.54 13.47
C MET A 9 -5.88 -7.27 14.42
N ASN A 10 -5.94 -8.59 14.47
CA ASN A 10 -5.01 -9.39 15.26
C ASN A 10 -3.56 -9.15 14.79
N GLY A 11 -2.74 -8.53 15.64
CA GLY A 11 -1.33 -8.25 15.37
C GLY A 11 -0.44 -9.50 15.41
N GLY A 12 0.86 -9.28 15.18
CA GLY A 12 1.89 -10.31 15.17
C GLY A 12 1.96 -11.16 13.89
N GLU A 13 2.75 -12.23 13.97
CA GLU A 13 3.11 -13.10 12.84
C GLU A 13 2.71 -14.57 13.07
N GLY A 14 1.96 -14.85 14.15
CA GLY A 14 1.52 -16.20 14.51
C GLY A 14 0.32 -16.69 13.69
N GLU A 15 -0.05 -17.96 13.88
CA GLU A 15 -1.14 -18.62 13.14
C GLU A 15 -2.49 -17.90 13.23
N ALA A 16 -2.81 -17.26 14.36
CA ALA A 16 -4.04 -16.50 14.57
C ALA A 16 -3.95 -15.01 14.16
N SER A 17 -2.79 -14.57 13.65
CA SER A 17 -2.57 -13.19 13.21
C SER A 17 -3.37 -12.87 11.96
N TYR A 18 -3.66 -11.59 11.75
CA TYR A 18 -4.27 -11.13 10.51
C TYR A 18 -3.36 -11.33 9.30
N ALA A 19 -2.03 -11.22 9.47
CA ALA A 19 -1.07 -11.49 8.41
C ALA A 19 -1.24 -12.91 7.82
N SER A 20 -1.54 -13.90 8.66
CA SER A 20 -1.77 -15.30 8.26
C SER A 20 -3.20 -15.61 7.83
N ASN A 21 -4.18 -14.76 8.15
CA ASN A 21 -5.62 -15.03 7.94
C ASN A 21 -6.35 -14.00 7.05
N SER A 22 -5.61 -13.20 6.28
CA SER A 22 -6.17 -12.15 5.41
C SER A 22 -6.32 -12.57 3.94
N SER A 23 -6.57 -13.86 3.69
CA SER A 23 -6.66 -14.44 2.35
C SER A 23 -7.84 -13.90 1.52
N PHE A 24 -8.97 -13.64 2.18
CA PHE A 24 -10.14 -13.06 1.54
C PHE A 24 -9.85 -11.62 1.06
N GLN A 25 -9.28 -10.78 1.93
CA GLN A 25 -8.89 -9.42 1.58
C GLN A 25 -7.85 -9.42 0.45
N ARG A 26 -6.88 -10.35 0.50
CA ARG A 26 -5.90 -10.52 -0.60
C ARG A 26 -6.57 -10.88 -1.92
N THR A 27 -7.59 -11.74 -1.89
CA THR A 27 -8.36 -12.09 -3.10
C THR A 27 -9.07 -10.88 -3.68
N VAL A 28 -9.70 -10.08 -2.82
CA VAL A 28 -10.34 -8.82 -3.24
C VAL A 28 -9.31 -7.86 -3.84
N LEU A 29 -8.13 -7.72 -3.23
CA LEU A 29 -7.04 -6.88 -3.75
C LEU A 29 -6.60 -7.33 -5.15
N THR A 30 -6.47 -8.64 -5.39
CA THR A 30 -6.17 -9.18 -6.72
C THR A 30 -7.27 -8.87 -7.74
N MET A 31 -8.54 -8.93 -7.34
CA MET A 31 -9.67 -8.62 -8.22
C MET A 31 -9.70 -7.13 -8.63
N VAL A 32 -9.39 -6.22 -7.70
CA VAL A 32 -9.39 -4.76 -7.97
C VAL A 32 -8.08 -4.25 -8.55
N LYS A 33 -7.02 -5.07 -8.56
CA LYS A 33 -5.69 -4.71 -9.07
C LYS A 33 -5.73 -4.06 -10.48
N PRO A 34 -6.48 -4.57 -11.48
CA PRO A 34 -6.53 -3.92 -12.79
C PRO A 34 -7.11 -2.51 -12.75
N ILE A 35 -8.13 -2.28 -11.91
CA ILE A 35 -8.77 -0.97 -11.73
C ILE A 35 -7.78 0.01 -11.10
N LEU A 36 -7.01 -0.46 -10.11
CA LEU A 36 -5.96 0.33 -9.47
C LEU A 36 -4.88 0.73 -10.48
N GLU A 37 -4.39 -0.21 -11.29
CA GLU A 37 -3.36 0.05 -12.31
C GLU A 37 -3.84 1.05 -13.36
N GLU A 38 -5.05 0.89 -13.88
CA GLU A 38 -5.66 1.82 -14.82
C GLU A 38 -5.78 3.23 -14.22
N THR A 39 -6.29 3.34 -12.99
CA THR A 39 -6.43 4.62 -12.28
C THR A 39 -5.08 5.31 -12.07
N VAL A 40 -4.05 4.54 -11.71
CA VAL A 40 -2.69 5.06 -11.53
C VAL A 40 -2.09 5.52 -12.86
N LEU A 41 -2.31 4.80 -13.95
CA LEU A 41 -1.84 5.20 -15.28
C LEU A 41 -2.53 6.47 -15.77
N ASP A 42 -3.83 6.62 -15.54
CA ASP A 42 -4.57 7.84 -15.88
C ASP A 42 -4.03 9.06 -15.12
N LEU A 43 -3.73 8.88 -13.83
CA LEU A 43 -3.13 9.91 -12.98
C LEU A 43 -1.75 10.37 -13.49
N ILE A 44 -0.93 9.44 -13.98
CA ILE A 44 0.38 9.72 -14.58
C ILE A 44 0.26 10.39 -15.96
N GLY A 45 -0.80 10.04 -16.71
CA GLY A 45 -1.09 10.65 -18.01
C GLY A 45 -1.35 12.14 -17.93
N ASP A 46 -1.79 12.63 -16.76
CA ASP A 46 -1.85 14.05 -16.46
C ASP A 46 -0.43 14.64 -16.30
N GLN A 47 -0.07 15.55 -17.21
CA GLN A 47 1.25 16.17 -17.23
C GLN A 47 1.60 16.92 -15.94
N THR A 48 0.62 17.30 -15.12
CA THR A 48 0.86 17.97 -13.84
C THR A 48 1.46 17.02 -12.80
N PHE A 49 1.10 15.74 -12.84
CA PHE A 49 1.46 14.78 -11.81
C PHE A 49 2.90 14.30 -11.93
N LEU A 50 3.38 14.13 -13.18
CA LEU A 50 4.77 13.78 -13.48
C LEU A 50 5.77 14.93 -13.34
N GLN A 51 5.31 16.14 -13.03
CA GLN A 51 6.22 17.28 -12.72
C GLN A 51 6.64 17.30 -11.25
N SER A 52 5.96 16.56 -10.38
CA SER A 52 6.32 16.48 -8.97
C SER A 52 7.57 15.62 -8.79
N GLU A 53 8.57 16.15 -8.08
CA GLU A 53 9.75 15.38 -7.69
C GLU A 53 9.42 14.26 -6.69
N VAL A 54 8.35 14.45 -5.89
CA VAL A 54 7.90 13.51 -4.86
C VAL A 54 6.45 13.15 -5.09
N LEU A 55 6.17 11.86 -5.18
CA LEU A 55 4.83 11.31 -5.19
C LEU A 55 4.46 10.73 -3.83
N ARG A 56 3.32 11.15 -3.29
CA ARG A 56 2.81 10.72 -2.00
C ARG A 56 1.70 9.69 -2.16
N ILE A 57 1.85 8.54 -1.51
CA ILE A 57 0.87 7.45 -1.50
C ILE A 57 0.43 7.24 -0.05
N ALA A 58 -0.86 7.14 0.20
CA ALA A 58 -1.39 6.86 1.53
C ALA A 58 -2.36 5.67 1.47
N ASP A 59 -2.15 4.68 2.33
CA ASP A 59 -3.08 3.59 2.56
C ASP A 59 -3.82 3.79 3.89
N LEU A 60 -5.16 3.85 3.83
CA LEU A 60 -6.02 4.21 4.94
C LEU A 60 -6.74 2.95 5.47
N GLY A 61 -6.28 2.44 6.61
CA GLY A 61 -6.68 1.12 7.12
C GLY A 61 -5.70 0.03 6.71
N CYS A 62 -4.40 0.29 6.86
CA CYS A 62 -3.34 -0.58 6.36
C CYS A 62 -3.23 -1.92 7.11
N SER A 63 -3.78 -2.02 8.32
CA SER A 63 -3.69 -3.19 9.20
C SER A 63 -2.23 -3.63 9.39
N THR A 64 -2.03 -4.93 9.64
CA THR A 64 -0.72 -5.61 9.69
C THR A 64 -0.57 -6.64 8.58
N GLY A 65 0.67 -7.02 8.28
CA GLY A 65 0.97 -8.04 7.29
C GLY A 65 1.10 -7.50 5.86
N PRO A 66 1.16 -8.40 4.87
CA PRO A 66 1.75 -8.07 3.57
C PRO A 66 0.82 -7.33 2.61
N ASN A 67 -0.49 -7.24 2.90
CA ASN A 67 -1.48 -6.79 1.94
C ASN A 67 -1.27 -5.32 1.52
N SER A 68 -1.13 -4.42 2.49
CA SER A 68 -0.90 -2.99 2.25
C SER A 68 0.38 -2.75 1.42
N LEU A 69 1.49 -3.33 1.86
CA LEU A 69 2.78 -3.21 1.16
C LEU A 69 2.73 -3.80 -0.25
N SER A 70 2.03 -4.91 -0.46
CA SER A 70 1.86 -5.49 -1.81
C SER A 70 1.15 -4.53 -2.77
N VAL A 71 0.12 -3.81 -2.28
CA VAL A 71 -0.62 -2.81 -3.07
C VAL A 71 0.29 -1.62 -3.39
N ILE A 72 1.03 -1.13 -2.40
CA ILE A 72 1.96 -0.01 -2.56
C ILE A 72 3.07 -0.36 -3.56
N THR A 73 3.68 -1.54 -3.46
CA THR A 73 4.67 -2.04 -4.42
C THR A 73 4.07 -2.08 -5.82
N ASN A 74 2.83 -2.56 -5.98
CA ASN A 74 2.17 -2.58 -7.28
C ASN A 74 1.98 -1.18 -7.89
N ILE A 75 1.63 -0.20 -7.07
CA ILE A 75 1.49 1.21 -7.50
C ILE A 75 2.85 1.75 -7.96
N ILE A 76 3.90 1.56 -7.14
CA ILE A 76 5.27 2.02 -7.44
C ILE A 76 5.78 1.38 -8.74
N ASP A 77 5.59 0.08 -8.91
CA ASP A 77 6.01 -0.66 -10.11
C ASP A 77 5.27 -0.14 -11.37
N THR A 78 3.95 0.04 -11.25
CA THR A 78 3.12 0.59 -12.34
C THR A 78 3.63 1.96 -12.78
N ILE A 79 3.90 2.85 -11.83
CA ILE A 79 4.41 4.20 -12.10
C ILE A 79 5.80 4.14 -12.71
N THR A 80 6.68 3.33 -12.15
CA THR A 80 8.06 3.18 -12.62
C THR A 80 8.10 2.65 -14.05
N MET A 81 7.28 1.65 -14.37
CA MET A 81 7.13 1.12 -15.73
C MET A 81 6.57 2.17 -16.70
N ALA A 82 5.56 2.94 -16.29
CA ALA A 82 5.00 4.02 -17.11
C ALA A 82 6.03 5.12 -17.39
N CYS A 83 6.77 5.57 -16.38
CA CYS A 83 7.84 6.54 -16.52
C CYS A 83 8.93 6.05 -17.50
N LYS A 84 9.35 4.78 -17.36
CA LYS A 84 10.31 4.15 -18.27
C LYS A 84 9.83 4.16 -19.72
N ARG A 85 8.55 3.82 -19.98
CA ARG A 85 7.96 3.87 -21.34
C ARG A 85 7.93 5.28 -21.90
N LEU A 86 7.70 6.28 -21.05
CA LEU A 86 7.68 7.70 -21.41
C LEU A 86 9.08 8.33 -21.45
N HIS A 87 10.16 7.55 -21.24
CA HIS A 87 11.54 8.03 -21.19
C HIS A 87 11.76 9.12 -20.12
N ARG A 88 11.07 8.98 -18.98
CA ARG A 88 11.14 9.88 -17.83
C ARG A 88 11.76 9.16 -16.64
N GLN A 89 12.39 9.94 -15.75
CA GLN A 89 12.80 9.43 -14.45
C GLN A 89 11.58 9.26 -13.54
N PRO A 90 11.47 8.15 -12.79
CA PRO A 90 10.43 8.02 -11.79
C PRO A 90 10.65 9.04 -10.66
N PRO A 91 9.57 9.54 -10.02
CA PRO A 91 9.69 10.42 -8.86
C PRO A 91 10.17 9.65 -7.63
N GLU A 92 10.55 10.39 -6.58
CA GLU A 92 10.70 9.80 -5.24
C GLU A 92 9.32 9.42 -4.68
N PHE A 93 9.24 8.27 -4.02
CA PHE A 93 7.98 7.79 -3.42
C PHE A 93 7.99 8.00 -1.92
N GLN A 94 6.99 8.73 -1.42
CA GLN A 94 6.74 8.88 0.01
C GLN A 94 5.44 8.16 0.36
N VAL A 95 5.54 7.13 1.19
CA VAL A 95 4.43 6.25 1.54
C VAL A 95 3.98 6.51 2.98
N PHE A 96 2.67 6.64 3.17
CA PHE A 96 2.03 6.78 4.47
C PHE A 96 1.14 5.57 4.74
N LEU A 97 1.48 4.80 5.76
CA LEU A 97 0.65 3.72 6.29
C LEU A 97 -0.19 4.27 7.43
N ASN A 98 -1.50 4.30 7.26
CA ASN A 98 -2.42 4.81 8.27
C ASN A 98 -3.31 3.69 8.81
N ASP A 99 -3.45 3.67 10.14
CA ASP A 99 -4.45 2.86 10.84
C ASP A 99 -4.72 3.52 12.21
N LEU A 100 -5.61 2.93 13.00
CA LEU A 100 -5.87 3.33 14.37
C LEU A 100 -4.65 3.10 15.25
N THR A 101 -4.55 3.85 16.35
CA THR A 101 -3.38 3.84 17.24
C THR A 101 -3.11 2.48 17.91
N GLY A 102 -4.12 1.60 17.94
CA GLY A 102 -3.99 0.24 18.48
C GLY A 102 -3.44 -0.79 17.49
N ASN A 103 -3.27 -0.42 16.21
CA ASN A 103 -2.71 -1.33 15.20
C ASN A 103 -1.24 -1.66 15.50
N ASP A 104 -0.83 -2.88 15.14
CA ASP A 104 0.53 -3.35 15.38
C ASP A 104 1.48 -2.94 14.23
N PHE A 105 1.83 -1.65 14.24
CA PHE A 105 2.81 -1.08 13.31
C PHE A 105 4.20 -1.70 13.43
N ASN A 106 4.57 -2.29 14.57
CA ASN A 106 5.88 -2.93 14.74
C ASN A 106 6.02 -4.12 13.79
N THR A 107 4.99 -4.96 13.68
CA THR A 107 4.97 -6.07 12.73
C THR A 107 4.96 -5.55 11.29
N ALA A 108 4.19 -4.51 10.98
CA ALA A 108 4.20 -3.89 9.66
C ALA A 108 5.60 -3.38 9.27
N PHE A 109 6.27 -2.66 10.16
CA PHE A 109 7.62 -2.12 9.90
C PHE A 109 8.69 -3.20 9.78
N LYS A 110 8.60 -4.30 10.54
CA LYS A 110 9.50 -5.46 10.38
C LYS A 110 9.39 -6.10 9.00
N SER A 111 8.21 -6.05 8.38
CA SER A 111 8.00 -6.63 7.06
C SER A 111 8.50 -5.77 5.90
N LEU A 112 8.75 -4.47 6.13
CA LEU A 112 9.18 -3.52 5.08
C LEU A 112 10.37 -4.00 4.23
N PRO A 113 11.45 -4.58 4.79
CA PRO A 113 12.60 -5.00 3.97
C PRO A 113 12.33 -6.16 3.00
N SER A 114 11.15 -6.80 3.08
CA SER A 114 10.76 -7.92 2.21
C SER A 114 10.02 -7.47 0.94
N PHE A 115 9.85 -6.16 0.76
CA PHE A 115 9.16 -5.51 -0.35
C PHE A 115 10.10 -4.52 -1.05
#